data_AF-A0A497JU47-F1
#
_entry.id   AF-A0A497JU47-F1
#
_cell.length_a   1.000
_cell.length_b   1.000
_cell.length_c   1.000
_cell.angle_alpha   90.00
_cell.angle_beta   90.00
_cell.angle_gamma   90.00
#
_symmetry.space_group_name_H-M   'P 1'
#
loop_
_entity.id
_entity.type
_entity.pdbx_description
1 polymer ?
#
loop_
_entity_poly.entity_id
_entity_poly.type
_entity_poly.pdbx_seq_one_letter_code
_entity_poly.pdbx_strand_id
1 'polypeptide(L)'
;MPVKLSDCEWFSKLYQKIYAVVNGRTKSRLPPPSEISVLLPSEVKVSHDMVYGTAFQDMPALWFREIPPDPIVFAHELIHLAKKDTTKVSEEEYAYNLACFVVFLARIDVMPRDILRLFEEPPSEEAILNAIEKVMGLKFNSIEEYFDFTGVIPYFAEYDLRARRVKRPTDIIALSSL
;
A
#
# COMPACT_ATOMS: atom_id res chain seq x y z
N MET A 1 9.84 -21.62 -18.34
CA MET A 1 10.68 -20.43 -18.06
C MET A 1 9.74 -19.33 -17.59
N PRO A 2 10.09 -18.63 -16.52
CA PRO A 2 9.27 -17.54 -16.01
C PRO A 2 9.15 -16.44 -17.07
N VAL A 3 7.96 -15.85 -17.18
CA VAL A 3 7.65 -14.80 -18.17
C VAL A 3 8.02 -13.45 -17.58
N LYS A 4 8.54 -12.50 -18.36
CA LYS A 4 8.78 -11.15 -17.83
C LYS A 4 7.48 -10.40 -17.64
N LEU A 5 7.41 -9.55 -16.62
CA LEU A 5 6.20 -8.76 -16.35
C LEU A 5 5.80 -7.91 -17.56
N SER A 6 6.78 -7.37 -18.30
CA SER A 6 6.54 -6.65 -19.56
C SER A 6 5.87 -7.47 -20.67
N ASP A 7 6.05 -8.79 -20.64
CA ASP A 7 5.61 -9.70 -21.69
C ASP A 7 4.25 -10.35 -21.36
N CYS A 8 3.73 -10.08 -20.17
CA CYS A 8 2.43 -10.53 -19.73
C CYS A 8 1.33 -9.70 -20.42
N GLU A 9 0.46 -10.33 -21.22
CA GLU A 9 -0.63 -9.63 -21.92
C GLU A 9 -1.55 -8.83 -20.98
N TRP A 10 -1.74 -9.34 -19.77
CA TRP A 10 -2.53 -8.68 -18.74
C TRP A 10 -1.84 -7.46 -18.10
N PHE A 11 -0.51 -7.32 -18.24
CA PHE A 11 0.24 -6.16 -17.74
C PHE A 11 0.05 -4.95 -18.66
N SER A 12 -1.20 -4.48 -18.72
CA SER A 12 -1.63 -3.34 -19.51
C SER A 12 -2.60 -2.46 -18.72
N LYS A 13 -2.83 -1.23 -19.21
CA LYS A 13 -3.80 -0.27 -18.64
C LYS A 13 -3.58 -0.06 -17.14
N LEU A 14 -4.51 -0.55 -16.31
CA LEU A 14 -4.50 -0.36 -14.86
C LEU A 14 -3.21 -0.91 -14.21
N TYR A 15 -2.72 -2.07 -14.64
CA TYR A 15 -1.51 -2.66 -14.05
C TYR A 15 -0.26 -1.82 -14.32
N GLN A 16 -0.14 -1.25 -15.51
CA GLN A 16 0.95 -0.32 -15.83
C GLN A 16 0.85 0.98 -15.02
N LYS A 17 -0.37 1.49 -14.80
CA LYS A 17 -0.61 2.66 -13.95
C LYS A 17 -0.25 2.37 -12.49
N ILE A 18 -0.65 1.21 -11.95
CA ILE A 18 -0.28 0.75 -10.61
C ILE A 18 1.24 0.68 -10.47
N TYR A 19 1.90 0.01 -11.41
CA TYR A 19 3.36 -0.08 -11.43
C TYR A 19 4.00 1.31 -11.42
N ALA A 20 3.52 2.24 -12.24
CA ALA A 20 4.05 3.59 -12.29
C ALA A 20 3.85 4.36 -10.97
N VAL A 21 2.69 4.19 -10.31
CA VAL A 21 2.41 4.81 -8.99
C VAL A 21 3.38 4.29 -7.93
N VAL A 22 3.60 2.98 -7.85
CA VAL A 22 4.55 2.38 -6.89
C VAL A 22 5.98 2.77 -7.23
N ASN A 23 6.34 2.75 -8.51
CA ASN A 23 7.69 3.10 -8.95
C ASN A 23 8.03 4.56 -8.62
N GLY A 24 7.03 5.45 -8.59
CA GLY A 24 7.20 6.87 -8.31
C GLY A 24 7.72 7.67 -9.49
N ARG A 25 7.50 9.00 -9.47
CA ARG A 25 7.89 9.91 -10.55
C ARG A 25 9.34 10.38 -10.45
N THR A 26 9.85 10.55 -9.23
CA THR A 26 11.15 11.22 -8.99
C THR A 26 12.28 10.28 -8.60
N LYS A 27 11.97 9.07 -8.14
CA LYS A 27 12.94 8.05 -7.75
C LYS A 27 12.42 6.70 -8.23
N SER A 28 13.17 5.97 -9.04
CA SER A 28 12.78 4.62 -9.45
C SER A 28 12.91 3.70 -8.24
N ARG A 29 11.77 3.24 -7.72
CA ARG A 29 11.69 2.34 -6.56
C ARG A 29 11.65 0.86 -6.96
N LEU A 30 11.30 0.57 -8.21
CA LEU A 30 11.18 -0.79 -8.76
C LEU A 30 12.21 -1.05 -9.88
N PRO A 31 12.63 -2.32 -10.08
CA PRO A 31 13.29 -2.76 -11.31
C PRO A 31 12.35 -2.60 -12.52
N PRO A 32 12.85 -2.28 -13.72
CA PRO A 32 12.03 -2.24 -14.94
C PRO A 32 11.14 -3.49 -15.10
N PRO A 33 9.93 -3.38 -15.68
CA PRO A 33 9.05 -4.54 -15.87
C PRO A 33 9.66 -5.68 -16.68
N SER A 34 10.61 -5.39 -17.57
CA SER A 34 11.36 -6.40 -18.34
C SER A 34 12.37 -7.18 -17.50
N GLU A 35 12.71 -6.69 -16.31
CA GLU A 35 13.64 -7.36 -15.39
C GLU A 35 12.88 -8.19 -14.34
N ILE A 36 11.63 -7.86 -14.04
CA ILE A 36 10.78 -8.58 -13.10
C ILE A 36 10.24 -9.87 -13.74
N SER A 37 10.50 -11.01 -13.10
CA SER A 37 9.99 -12.31 -13.54
C SER A 37 8.64 -12.62 -12.89
N VAL A 38 7.66 -13.13 -13.65
CA VAL A 38 6.42 -13.68 -13.13
C VAL A 38 6.53 -15.21 -13.13
N LEU A 39 6.55 -15.79 -11.93
CA LEU A 39 6.77 -17.22 -11.71
C LEU A 39 5.48 -18.01 -11.93
N LEU A 40 5.62 -19.23 -12.44
CA LEU A 40 4.53 -20.20 -12.56
C LEU A 40 4.24 -20.86 -11.20
N PRO A 41 3.02 -21.38 -10.98
CA PRO A 41 2.69 -22.15 -9.77
C PRO A 41 3.66 -23.30 -9.47
N SER A 42 4.15 -23.99 -10.50
CA SER A 42 5.13 -25.08 -10.34
C SER A 42 6.51 -24.62 -9.86
N GLU A 43 6.81 -23.33 -9.92
CA GLU A 43 8.13 -22.77 -9.61
C GLU A 43 8.23 -22.28 -8.15
N VAL A 44 7.15 -22.36 -7.37
CA VAL A 44 7.09 -21.78 -6.02
C VAL A 44 6.59 -22.78 -4.98
N LYS A 45 7.30 -22.89 -3.87
CA LYS A 45 6.87 -23.65 -2.67
C LYS A 45 6.17 -22.73 -1.66
N VAL A 46 5.05 -22.13 -2.05
CA VAL A 46 4.17 -21.37 -1.15
C VAL A 46 2.97 -22.21 -0.73
N SER A 47 2.41 -21.92 0.45
CA SER A 47 1.11 -22.48 0.81
C SER A 47 0.04 -21.83 -0.07
N HIS A 48 -0.27 -22.50 -1.18
CA HIS A 48 -1.16 -22.00 -2.22
C HIS A 48 -2.55 -21.64 -1.69
N ASP A 49 -2.96 -22.21 -0.55
CA ASP A 49 -4.25 -21.95 0.08
C ASP A 49 -4.24 -20.67 0.93
N MET A 50 -3.08 -20.24 1.43
CA MET A 50 -2.97 -19.13 2.39
C MET A 50 -2.60 -17.77 1.78
N VAL A 51 -1.95 -17.73 0.60
CA VAL A 51 -1.50 -16.47 -0.03
C VAL A 51 -1.99 -16.31 -1.48
N TYR A 52 -2.38 -15.08 -1.85
CA TYR A 52 -2.85 -14.75 -3.22
C TYR A 52 -1.73 -14.27 -4.15
N GLY A 53 -0.61 -13.84 -3.56
CA GLY A 53 0.61 -13.45 -4.27
C GLY A 53 1.83 -13.60 -3.36
N THR A 54 3.01 -13.45 -3.95
CA THR A 54 4.25 -13.26 -3.19
C THR A 54 5.30 -12.56 -4.05
N ALA A 55 6.08 -11.68 -3.43
CA ALA A 55 7.26 -11.05 -4.01
C ALA A 55 8.55 -11.66 -3.46
N PHE A 56 9.50 -11.90 -4.35
CA PHE A 56 10.85 -12.34 -4.01
C PHE A 56 11.81 -11.17 -4.26
N GLN A 57 12.40 -10.62 -3.20
CA GLN A 57 13.31 -9.47 -3.32
C GLN A 57 14.71 -9.88 -3.82
N ASP A 58 15.22 -11.03 -3.38
CA ASP A 58 16.57 -11.53 -3.74
C ASP A 58 16.70 -11.89 -5.23
N MET A 59 15.57 -12.24 -5.84
CA MET A 59 15.43 -12.47 -7.27
C MET A 59 14.18 -11.72 -7.70
N PRO A 60 14.28 -10.58 -8.41
CA PRO A 60 13.15 -9.68 -8.63
C PRO A 60 12.03 -10.40 -9.39
N ALA A 61 11.13 -10.98 -8.63
CA ALA A 61 10.15 -11.91 -9.12
C ALA A 61 8.86 -11.82 -8.32
N LEU A 62 7.77 -12.08 -9.01
CA LEU A 62 6.43 -12.08 -8.47
C LEU A 62 5.80 -13.42 -8.78
N TRP A 63 4.99 -13.91 -7.86
CA TRP A 63 4.10 -15.02 -8.11
C TRP A 63 2.69 -14.61 -7.71
N PHE A 64 1.69 -15.10 -8.46
CA PHE A 64 0.29 -14.88 -8.17
C PHE A 64 -0.48 -16.19 -8.29
N ARG A 65 -1.47 -16.37 -7.42
CA ARG A 65 -2.36 -17.54 -7.46
C ARG A 65 -3.25 -17.51 -8.71
N GLU A 66 -3.69 -16.33 -9.11
CA GLU A 66 -4.56 -16.08 -10.25
C GLU A 66 -3.90 -15.11 -11.24
N ILE A 67 -4.15 -15.33 -12.53
CA ILE A 67 -3.63 -14.50 -13.62
C ILE A 67 -4.80 -14.06 -14.52
N PRO A 68 -5.07 -12.75 -14.67
CA PRO A 68 -4.41 -11.66 -13.95
C PRO A 68 -4.70 -11.68 -12.44
N PRO A 69 -3.77 -11.21 -11.60
CA PRO A 69 -4.04 -11.06 -10.17
C PRO A 69 -5.07 -9.95 -9.93
N ASP A 70 -5.75 -9.99 -8.77
CA ASP A 70 -6.51 -8.82 -8.33
C ASP A 70 -5.58 -7.57 -8.28
N PRO A 71 -6.01 -6.38 -8.76
CA PRO A 71 -5.16 -5.20 -8.79
C PRO A 71 -4.57 -4.78 -7.44
N ILE A 72 -5.29 -5.03 -6.33
CA ILE A 72 -4.80 -4.75 -4.97
C ILE A 72 -3.72 -5.76 -4.60
N VAL A 73 -3.93 -7.05 -4.90
CA VAL A 73 -2.88 -8.08 -4.70
C VAL A 73 -1.63 -7.74 -5.51
N PHE A 74 -1.78 -7.32 -6.77
CA PHE A 74 -0.66 -6.87 -7.59
C PHE A 74 0.09 -5.68 -6.98
N ALA A 75 -0.66 -4.67 -6.51
CA ALA A 75 -0.06 -3.50 -5.85
C ALA A 75 0.67 -3.89 -4.55
N HIS A 76 0.09 -4.79 -3.75
CA HIS A 76 0.67 -5.31 -2.52
C HIS A 76 2.04 -5.95 -2.77
N GLU A 77 2.12 -6.88 -3.73
CA GLU A 77 3.39 -7.54 -4.05
C GLU A 77 4.42 -6.60 -4.69
N LEU A 78 3.97 -5.62 -5.49
CA LEU A 78 4.89 -4.59 -5.97
C LEU A 78 5.46 -3.72 -4.84
N ILE A 79 4.66 -3.41 -3.81
CA ILE A 79 5.16 -2.67 -2.65
C ILE A 79 6.23 -3.49 -1.93
N HIS A 80 6.05 -4.80 -1.76
CA HIS A 80 7.10 -5.67 -1.23
C HIS A 80 8.37 -5.63 -2.07
N LEU A 81 8.24 -5.71 -3.39
CA LEU A 81 9.39 -5.69 -4.30
C LEU A 81 10.15 -4.36 -4.31
N ALA A 82 9.48 -3.25 -4.00
CA ALA A 82 10.05 -1.92 -4.09
C ALA A 82 11.14 -1.64 -3.03
N LYS A 83 12.18 -0.90 -3.44
CA LYS A 83 13.25 -0.41 -2.57
C LYS A 83 12.70 0.65 -1.60
N LYS A 84 12.63 0.31 -0.33
CA LYS A 84 12.06 1.15 0.72
C LYS A 84 12.72 0.89 2.07
N ASP A 85 12.66 1.88 2.96
CA ASP A 85 13.03 1.72 4.37
C ASP A 85 11.83 1.20 5.17
N THR A 86 11.97 0.02 5.79
CA THR A 86 10.94 -0.64 6.60
C THR A 86 11.20 -0.55 8.11
N THR A 87 12.23 0.17 8.56
CA THR A 87 12.65 0.20 9.97
C THR A 87 11.61 0.80 10.93
N LYS A 88 10.63 1.54 10.40
CA LYS A 88 9.67 2.31 11.21
C LYS A 88 8.27 1.70 11.29
N VAL A 89 7.92 0.77 10.40
CA VAL A 89 6.54 0.25 10.27
C VAL A 89 6.57 -1.22 9.87
N SER A 90 5.61 -2.02 10.37
CA SER A 90 5.37 -3.39 9.90
C SER A 90 5.11 -3.41 8.39
N GLU A 91 5.95 -4.13 7.63
CA GLU A 91 5.90 -4.11 6.17
C GLU A 91 4.57 -4.65 5.60
N GLU A 92 3.99 -5.68 6.21
CA GLU A 92 2.75 -6.33 5.74
C GLU A 92 1.50 -5.48 5.98
N GLU A 93 1.32 -4.97 7.21
CA GLU A 93 0.19 -4.07 7.53
C GLU A 93 0.23 -2.81 6.68
N TYR A 94 1.44 -2.35 6.39
CA TYR A 94 1.70 -1.25 5.49
C TYR A 94 1.29 -1.59 4.05
N ALA A 95 1.85 -2.67 3.47
CA ALA A 95 1.58 -3.07 2.10
C ALA A 95 0.06 -3.22 1.85
N TYR A 96 -0.66 -3.76 2.83
CA TYR A 96 -2.11 -3.95 2.75
C TYR A 96 -2.89 -2.63 2.62
N ASN A 97 -2.59 -1.67 3.48
CA ASN A 97 -3.25 -0.36 3.46
C ASN A 97 -2.87 0.46 2.23
N LEU A 98 -1.59 0.41 1.85
CA LEU A 98 -1.09 1.20 0.73
C LEU A 98 -1.54 0.64 -0.62
N ALA A 99 -1.62 -0.69 -0.77
CA ALA A 99 -2.05 -1.32 -2.01
C ALA A 99 -3.42 -0.77 -2.48
N CYS A 100 -4.38 -0.68 -1.56
CA CYS A 100 -5.69 -0.08 -1.84
C CYS A 100 -5.56 1.37 -2.35
N PHE A 101 -4.73 2.18 -1.69
CA PHE A 101 -4.56 3.58 -2.06
C PHE A 101 -3.83 3.74 -3.41
N VAL A 102 -2.81 2.93 -3.66
CA VAL A 102 -2.10 2.87 -4.96
C VAL A 102 -3.08 2.55 -6.09
N VAL A 103 -3.93 1.54 -5.92
CA VAL A 103 -4.94 1.18 -6.92
C VAL A 103 -5.94 2.32 -7.12
N PHE A 104 -6.36 2.99 -6.05
CA PHE A 104 -7.23 4.16 -6.14
C PHE A 104 -6.59 5.28 -6.97
N LEU A 105 -5.35 5.68 -6.64
CA LEU A 105 -4.61 6.71 -7.38
C LEU A 105 -4.45 6.34 -8.86
N ALA A 106 -4.12 5.08 -9.16
CA ALA A 106 -4.00 4.57 -10.53
C ALA A 106 -5.33 4.62 -11.30
N ARG A 107 -6.47 4.39 -10.64
CA ARG A 107 -7.81 4.48 -11.25
C ARG A 107 -8.22 5.91 -11.59
N ILE A 108 -7.80 6.89 -10.78
CA ILE A 108 -8.11 8.31 -10.99
C ILE A 108 -7.00 9.08 -11.74
N ASP A 109 -6.01 8.36 -12.29
CA ASP A 109 -4.89 8.94 -13.05
C ASP A 109 -4.06 9.97 -12.27
N VAL A 110 -3.92 9.78 -10.95
CA VAL A 110 -3.07 10.61 -10.10
C VAL A 110 -1.73 9.93 -9.87
N MET A 111 -0.65 10.63 -10.25
CA MET A 111 0.72 10.14 -10.10
C MET A 111 1.45 10.88 -8.97
N PRO A 112 1.66 10.25 -7.81
CA PRO A 112 2.43 10.86 -6.73
C PRO A 112 3.91 10.99 -7.11
N ARG A 113 4.62 11.93 -6.47
CA ARG A 113 6.08 12.05 -6.64
C ARG A 113 6.81 10.79 -6.18
N ASP A 114 6.44 10.32 -5.00
CA ASP A 114 6.95 9.11 -4.37
C ASP A 114 5.93 8.68 -3.31
N ILE A 115 5.16 7.62 -3.59
CA ILE A 115 4.10 7.17 -2.69
C ILE A 115 4.67 6.46 -1.45
N LEU A 116 5.81 5.79 -1.60
CA LEU A 116 6.44 5.03 -0.52
C LEU A 116 7.03 5.95 0.56
N ARG A 117 7.29 7.22 0.23
CA ARG A 117 7.74 8.23 1.20
C ARG A 117 6.74 8.47 2.33
N LEU A 118 5.44 8.26 2.12
CA LEU A 118 4.43 8.38 3.18
C LEU A 118 4.71 7.44 4.38
N PHE A 119 5.63 6.49 4.22
CA PHE A 119 5.95 5.45 5.20
C PHE A 119 7.37 5.57 5.74
N GLU A 120 8.32 5.97 4.90
CA GLU A 120 9.67 6.30 5.35
C GLU A 120 9.68 7.57 6.23
N GLU A 121 8.78 8.51 5.92
CA GLU A 121 8.62 9.80 6.57
C GLU A 121 7.12 10.13 6.72
N PRO A 122 6.41 9.48 7.66
CA PRO A 122 4.99 9.74 7.85
C PRO A 122 4.76 11.21 8.22
N PRO A 123 3.74 11.87 7.64
CA PRO A 123 3.43 13.26 7.95
C PRO A 123 3.01 13.39 9.42
N SER A 124 3.30 14.53 10.03
CA SER A 124 2.76 14.85 11.35
C SER A 124 1.23 14.95 11.30
N GLU A 125 0.58 14.71 12.43
CA GLU A 125 -0.87 14.88 12.58
C GLU A 125 -1.31 16.29 12.11
N GLU A 126 -0.56 17.33 12.47
CA GLU A 126 -0.79 18.70 12.00
C GLU A 126 -0.75 18.83 10.47
N ALA A 127 0.23 18.19 9.81
CA ALA A 127 0.32 18.22 8.35
C ALA A 127 -0.86 17.52 7.68
N ILE A 128 -1.36 16.42 8.28
CA ILE A 128 -2.57 15.72 7.81
C ILE A 128 -3.79 16.62 7.96
N LEU A 129 -3.99 17.23 9.13
CA LEU A 129 -5.14 18.12 9.40
C LEU A 129 -5.14 19.33 8.47
N ASN A 130 -3.98 19.95 8.25
CA ASN A 130 -3.84 21.06 7.30
C ASN A 130 -4.17 20.65 5.86
N ALA A 131 -3.81 19.41 5.47
CA ALA A 131 -4.17 18.88 4.15
C ALA A 131 -5.68 18.64 4.03
N ILE A 132 -6.32 18.11 5.07
CA ILE A 132 -7.78 17.93 5.15
C ILE A 132 -8.47 19.29 5.04
N GLU A 133 -8.05 20.28 5.82
CA GLU A 133 -8.62 21.64 5.78
C GLU A 133 -8.51 22.25 4.38
N LYS A 134 -7.36 22.08 3.71
CA LYS A 134 -7.16 22.57 2.35
C LYS A 134 -8.09 21.93 1.33
N VAL A 135 -8.43 20.66 1.49
CA VAL A 135 -9.28 19.91 0.56
C VAL A 135 -10.76 20.10 0.86
N MET A 136 -11.15 20.10 2.14
CA MET A 136 -12.55 20.12 2.57
C MET A 136 -13.05 21.51 2.96
N GLY A 137 -12.16 22.47 3.21
CA GLY A 137 -12.52 23.78 3.78
C GLY A 137 -13.00 23.71 5.23
N LEU A 138 -12.77 22.57 5.91
CA LEU A 138 -13.20 22.33 7.29
C LEU A 138 -11.97 22.10 8.17
N LYS A 139 -11.95 22.77 9.32
CA LYS A 139 -10.90 22.62 10.32
C LYS A 139 -11.29 21.57 11.37
N PHE A 140 -10.38 20.67 11.65
CA PHE A 140 -10.50 19.66 12.71
C PHE A 140 -9.35 19.83 13.71
N ASN A 141 -9.63 19.59 14.99
CA ASN A 141 -8.65 19.70 16.08
C ASN A 141 -7.86 18.40 16.28
N SER A 142 -8.36 17.28 15.77
CA SER A 142 -7.66 15.99 15.77
C SER A 142 -8.12 15.10 14.62
N ILE A 143 -7.34 14.06 14.33
CA ILE A 143 -7.71 13.06 13.30
C ILE A 143 -8.99 12.30 13.70
N GLU A 144 -9.22 12.06 14.99
CA GLU A 144 -10.45 11.42 15.48
C GLU A 144 -11.68 12.28 15.21
N GLU A 145 -11.60 13.60 15.39
CA GLU A 145 -12.72 14.51 15.09
C GLU A 145 -13.09 14.46 13.60
N TYR A 146 -12.10 14.35 12.72
CA TYR A 146 -12.33 14.13 11.29
C TYR A 146 -13.03 12.80 11.01
N PHE A 147 -12.62 11.71 11.67
CA PHE A 147 -13.25 10.40 11.51
C PHE A 147 -14.68 10.37 12.06
N ASP A 148 -14.94 11.02 13.20
CA ASP A 148 -16.28 11.22 13.74
C ASP A 148 -17.18 11.97 12.76
N PHE A 149 -16.67 13.05 12.19
CA PHE A 149 -17.41 13.84 11.20
C PHE A 149 -17.75 13.05 9.94
N THR A 150 -16.81 12.24 9.45
CA THR A 150 -17.01 11.42 8.25
C THR A 150 -17.82 10.14 8.52
N GLY A 151 -18.03 9.78 9.79
CA GLY A 151 -18.71 8.54 10.18
C GLY A 151 -17.91 7.28 9.86
N VAL A 152 -16.58 7.40 9.70
CA VAL A 152 -15.68 6.29 9.39
C VAL A 152 -14.92 5.90 10.65
N ILE A 153 -15.00 4.63 11.04
CA ILE A 153 -14.18 4.08 12.13
C ILE A 153 -12.96 3.41 11.48
N PRO A 154 -11.75 3.98 11.57
CA PRO A 154 -10.58 3.35 11.00
C PRO A 154 -10.21 2.10 11.79
N TYR A 155 -9.57 1.12 11.14
CA TYR A 155 -9.22 -0.18 11.73
C TYR A 155 -8.39 -0.08 13.01
N PHE A 156 -7.57 0.97 13.15
CA PHE A 156 -6.73 1.21 14.33
C PHE A 156 -7.46 1.94 15.48
N ALA A 157 -8.74 2.28 15.31
CA ALA A 157 -9.52 2.99 16.30
C ALA A 157 -10.76 2.20 16.72
N GLU A 158 -11.23 2.49 17.93
CA GLU A 158 -12.49 1.96 18.45
C GLU A 158 -13.53 3.07 18.50
N TYR A 159 -14.80 2.70 18.36
CA TYR A 159 -15.89 3.63 18.59
C TYR A 159 -16.37 3.50 20.04
N ASP A 160 -16.15 4.55 20.82
CA ASP A 160 -16.69 4.63 22.19
C ASP A 160 -18.19 4.91 22.10
N LEU A 161 -18.99 3.85 22.27
CA LEU A 161 -20.46 3.93 22.25
C LEU A 161 -21.03 4.87 23.34
N ARG A 162 -20.33 5.05 24.46
CA ARG A 162 -20.77 5.92 25.55
C ARG A 162 -20.51 7.38 25.23
N ALA A 163 -19.31 7.68 24.72
CA ALA A 163 -18.92 9.03 24.34
C ALA A 163 -19.37 9.42 22.92
N ARG A 164 -19.90 8.46 22.14
CA ARG A 164 -20.31 8.59 20.73
C ARG A 164 -19.22 9.23 19.87
N ARG A 165 -18.00 8.72 19.99
CA ARG A 165 -16.82 9.21 19.28
C ARG A 165 -15.81 8.11 19.02
N VAL A 166 -15.00 8.29 17.99
CA VAL A 166 -13.83 7.49 17.66
C VAL A 166 -12.72 7.81 18.67
N LYS A 167 -12.05 6.78 19.16
CA LYS A 167 -10.93 6.89 20.09
C LYS A 167 -9.82 5.93 19.67
N ARG A 168 -8.58 6.41 19.67
CA ARG A 168 -7.41 5.53 19.61
C ARG A 168 -7.38 4.64 20.86
N PRO A 169 -7.13 3.32 20.74
CA PRO A 169 -6.88 2.49 21.90
C PRO A 169 -5.69 3.07 22.65
N THR A 170 -5.84 3.32 23.95
CA THR A 170 -4.76 3.85 24.80
C THR A 170 -3.59 2.86 24.97
N ASP A 171 -3.71 1.64 24.45
CA ASP A 171 -2.81 0.52 24.71
C ASP A 171 -2.02 0.04 23.46
N ILE A 172 -2.03 0.76 22.33
CA ILE A 172 -1.16 0.48 21.16
C ILE A 172 0.02 1.46 21.07
N ILE A 173 0.52 1.91 22.23
CA ILE A 173 1.87 2.51 22.36
C ILE A 173 2.61 1.70 23.44
N ALA A 174 2.68 0.39 23.25
CA ALA A 174 3.48 -0.50 24.09
C ALA A 174 3.93 -1.76 23.34
N LEU A 175 4.19 -1.70 22.02
CA LEU A 175 4.87 -2.78 21.28
C LEU A 175 5.87 -2.27 20.21
N SER A 176 6.39 -1.05 20.35
CA SER A 176 7.56 -0.58 19.56
C SER A 176 8.78 -0.32 20.44
N SER A 177 8.86 -0.98 21.59
CA SER A 177 10.06 -1.04 22.41
C SER A 177 10.34 -2.48 22.83
N LEU A 178 10.62 -3.33 21.84
CA LEU A 178 11.46 -4.53 21.91
C LEU A 178 12.10 -4.77 20.53
#